data_AF-A0A7K2MTE9-F1
#
_entry.id   AF-A0A7K2MTE9-F1
#
_cell.length_a   1.000
_cell.length_b   1.000
_cell.length_c   1.000
_cell.angle_alpha   90.00
_cell.angle_beta   90.00
_cell.angle_gamma   90.00
#
_symmetry.space_group_name_H-M   'P 1'
#
loop_
_entity.id
_entity.type
_entity.pdbx_description
1 polymer ?
#
loop_
_entity_poly.entity_id
_entity_poly.type
_entity_poly.pdbx_seq_one_letter_code
_entity_poly.pdbx_strand_id
1 'polypeptide(L)'
;MNELPQQLVNGLLLGSMYGLIAIGYTMVYGIVQLINFAHGEIFMTGAFGALTVYVYILPDGTSMLIALPLMLLGAMVVSVAVAVGAERFAYRPLRGAPRLAPLITAIGLSLALQQAVWAWYPEAKSARTFPQIDGG
;
A
#
# COMPACT_ATOMS: atom_id res chain seq x y z
N MET A 1 20.55 -16.37 19.61
CA MET A 1 21.72 -15.46 19.86
C MET A 1 22.13 -14.66 18.61
N ASN A 2 21.22 -14.41 17.66
CA ASN A 2 21.46 -13.52 16.51
C ASN A 2 20.39 -12.40 16.42
N GLU A 3 20.02 -11.83 17.57
CA GLU A 3 19.01 -10.76 17.65
C GLU A 3 19.47 -9.48 16.95
N LEU A 4 20.76 -9.13 17.05
CA LEU A 4 21.29 -7.88 16.48
C LEU A 4 21.14 -7.82 14.94
N PRO A 5 21.56 -8.84 14.16
CA PRO A 5 21.29 -8.89 12.72
C PRO A 5 19.80 -8.78 12.37
N GLN A 6 18.94 -9.51 13.08
CA GLN A 6 17.49 -9.50 12.85
C GLN A 6 16.90 -8.10 13.10
N GLN A 7 17.30 -7.44 14.20
CA GLN A 7 16.85 -6.09 14.54
C GLN A 7 17.34 -5.04 13.54
N LEU A 8 18.57 -5.17 13.01
CA LEU A 8 19.08 -4.29 11.96
C LEU A 8 18.28 -4.42 10.67
N VAL A 9 17.96 -5.65 10.24
CA VAL A 9 17.12 -5.89 9.06
C VAL A 9 15.71 -5.32 9.27
N ASN A 10 15.10 -5.57 10.43
CA ASN A 10 13.79 -5.03 10.77
C ASN A 10 13.79 -3.49 10.79
N GLY A 11 14.82 -2.88 11.38
CA GLY A 11 15.00 -1.43 11.43
C GLY A 11 15.18 -0.82 10.04
N LEU A 12 15.96 -1.46 9.17
CA LEU A 12 16.13 -1.02 7.78
C LEU A 12 14.83 -1.13 6.99
N LEU A 13 14.07 -2.21 7.16
CA LEU A 13 12.77 -2.39 6.48
C LEU A 13 11.75 -1.33 6.92
N LEU A 14 11.56 -1.15 8.22
CA LEU A 14 10.65 -0.14 8.76
C LEU A 14 11.08 1.28 8.39
N GLY A 15 12.38 1.58 8.51
CA GLY A 15 12.95 2.86 8.11
C GLY A 15 12.77 3.14 6.61
N SER A 16 12.97 2.14 5.75
CA SER A 16 12.74 2.26 4.30
C SER A 16 11.26 2.49 4.00
N MET A 17 10.36 1.77 4.68
CA MET A 17 8.92 1.95 4.52
C MET A 17 8.49 3.37 4.94
N TYR A 18 8.92 3.84 6.11
CA TYR A 18 8.62 5.20 6.57
C TYR A 18 9.25 6.27 5.66
N GLY A 19 10.47 6.02 5.15
CA GLY A 19 11.14 6.91 4.19
C GLY A 19 10.36 7.01 2.88
N LEU A 20 9.90 5.89 2.32
CA LEU A 20 9.09 5.86 1.10
C LEU A 20 7.74 6.57 1.30
N ILE A 21 7.09 6.33 2.44
CA ILE A 21 5.84 7.01 2.80
C ILE A 21 6.06 8.52 2.91
N ALA A 22 7.14 8.96 3.57
CA ALA A 22 7.48 10.37 3.70
C ALA A 22 7.70 11.03 2.32
N ILE A 23 8.45 10.38 1.43
CA ILE A 23 8.67 10.84 0.05
C ILE A 23 7.35 10.90 -0.72
N GLY A 24 6.46 9.90 -0.56
CA GLY A 24 5.13 9.90 -1.17
C GLY A 24 4.28 11.09 -0.72
N TYR A 25 4.23 11.34 0.59
CA TYR A 25 3.47 12.47 1.15
C TYR A 25 4.03 13.82 0.73
N THR A 26 5.36 14.01 0.68
CA THR A 26 5.95 15.28 0.24
C THR A 26 5.68 15.55 -1.24
N MET A 27 5.68 14.53 -2.10
CA MET A 27 5.35 14.69 -3.52
C MET A 27 3.87 15.04 -3.74
N VAL A 28 2.95 14.32 -3.08
CA VAL A 28 1.51 14.56 -3.24
C VAL A 28 1.11 15.92 -2.68
N TYR A 29 1.53 16.23 -1.46
CA TYR A 29 1.22 17.52 -0.82
C TYR A 29 1.95 18.69 -1.52
N GLY A 30 3.16 18.46 -2.03
CA GLY A 30 3.93 19.47 -2.76
C GLY A 30 3.23 19.96 -4.03
N ILE A 31 2.48 19.08 -4.72
CA ILE A 31 1.75 19.44 -5.94
C ILE A 31 0.32 19.90 -5.60
N VAL A 32 -0.41 19.11 -4.81
CA VAL A 32 -1.86 19.30 -4.64
C VAL A 32 -2.18 20.27 -3.49
N GLN A 33 -1.26 20.47 -2.54
CA GLN A 33 -1.44 21.31 -1.34
C GLN A 33 -2.71 20.98 -0.52
N LEU A 34 -3.23 19.75 -0.67
CA LEU A 34 -4.38 19.23 0.05
C LEU A 34 -3.99 17.98 0.82
N ILE A 35 -4.56 17.80 2.01
CA ILE A 35 -4.36 16.61 2.82
C ILE A 35 -5.12 15.45 2.17
N ASN A 36 -4.38 14.41 1.77
CA ASN A 36 -4.96 13.19 1.20
C ASN A 36 -4.83 12.04 2.21
N PHE A 37 -5.90 11.76 2.95
CA PHE A 37 -5.96 10.66 3.91
C PHE A 37 -5.95 9.27 3.24
N ALA A 38 -6.36 9.18 1.98
CA ALA A 38 -6.39 7.91 1.24
C ALA A 38 -5.00 7.47 0.74
N HIS A 39 -3.94 8.26 0.90
CA HIS A 39 -2.60 7.89 0.42
C HIS A 39 -2.08 6.59 1.04
N GLY A 40 -2.25 6.43 2.35
CA GLY A 40 -1.88 5.18 3.04
C GLY A 40 -2.69 3.96 2.55
N GLU A 41 -3.97 4.17 2.22
CA GLU A 41 -4.83 3.10 1.71
C GLU A 41 -4.48 2.72 0.26
N ILE A 42 -4.06 3.69 -0.57
CA ILE A 42 -3.52 3.39 -1.91
C ILE A 42 -2.24 2.55 -1.80
N PHE A 43 -1.34 2.91 -0.88
CA PHE A 43 -0.15 2.10 -0.58
C PHE A 43 -0.53 0.67 -0.15
N MET A 44 -1.49 0.54 0.77
CA MET A 44 -2.02 -0.75 1.20
C MET A 44 -2.58 -1.56 0.02
N THR A 45 -3.43 -0.98 -0.83
CA THR A 45 -4.00 -1.70 -2.00
C THR A 45 -2.92 -2.20 -2.95
N GLY A 46 -1.79 -1.48 -3.10
CA GLY A 46 -0.63 -1.96 -3.83
C GLY A 46 0.00 -3.20 -3.19
N ALA A 47 0.22 -3.20 -1.87
CA ALA A 47 0.74 -4.36 -1.16
C ALA A 47 -0.18 -5.60 -1.31
N PHE A 48 -1.51 -5.39 -1.24
CA PHE A 48 -2.46 -6.46 -1.50
C PHE A 48 -2.48 -6.90 -2.96
N GLY A 49 -2.21 -6.02 -3.92
CA GLY A 49 -2.00 -6.37 -5.32
C GLY A 49 -0.81 -7.31 -5.53
N ALA A 50 0.31 -7.07 -4.85
CA ALA A 50 1.43 -8.02 -4.82
C ALA A 50 1.02 -9.37 -4.24
N LEU A 51 0.26 -9.36 -3.14
CA LEU A 51 -0.27 -10.59 -2.54
C LEU A 51 -1.22 -11.32 -3.49
N THR A 52 -2.08 -10.61 -4.22
CA THR A 52 -2.98 -11.22 -5.22
C THR A 52 -2.18 -12.00 -6.25
N VAL A 53 -1.11 -11.38 -6.77
CA VAL A 53 -0.25 -12.02 -7.75
C VAL A 53 0.36 -13.30 -7.18
N TYR A 54 0.90 -13.24 -5.97
CA TYR A 54 1.53 -14.40 -5.35
C TYR A 54 0.56 -15.55 -5.07
N VAL A 55 -0.62 -15.25 -4.54
CA VAL A 55 -1.57 -16.28 -4.06
C VAL A 55 -2.46 -16.82 -5.18
N TYR A 56 -2.90 -15.97 -6.11
CA TYR A 56 -3.95 -16.34 -7.07
C TYR A 56 -3.46 -16.41 -8.52
N ILE A 57 -2.29 -15.83 -8.85
CA ILE A 57 -1.80 -15.78 -10.24
C ILE A 57 -0.63 -16.72 -10.46
N LEU A 58 0.31 -16.78 -9.50
CA LEU A 58 1.49 -17.63 -9.64
C LEU A 58 1.19 -19.09 -9.27
N PRO A 59 1.72 -20.07 -10.04
CA PRO A 59 1.67 -21.47 -9.65
C PRO A 59 2.45 -21.76 -8.35
N ASP A 60 1.97 -22.74 -7.61
CA ASP A 60 2.66 -23.26 -6.42
C ASP A 60 4.08 -23.72 -6.78
N GLY A 61 5.06 -23.31 -5.97
CA GLY A 61 6.48 -23.64 -6.18
C GLY A 61 7.23 -22.72 -7.14
N THR A 62 6.62 -21.62 -7.59
CA THR A 62 7.34 -20.59 -8.37
C THR A 62 8.53 -20.06 -7.57
N SER A 63 9.71 -20.03 -8.19
CA SER A 63 10.91 -19.48 -7.55
C SER A 63 10.70 -18.02 -7.14
N MET A 64 11.13 -17.68 -5.93
CA MET A 64 11.01 -16.32 -5.38
C MET A 64 11.69 -15.27 -6.27
N LEU A 65 12.73 -15.65 -7.01
CA LEU A 65 13.43 -14.78 -7.97
C LEU A 65 12.53 -14.31 -9.11
N ILE A 66 11.55 -15.14 -9.51
CA ILE A 66 10.57 -14.81 -10.56
C ILE A 66 9.32 -14.19 -9.93
N ALA A 67 8.94 -14.66 -8.75
CA ALA A 67 7.77 -14.15 -8.04
C ALA A 67 7.91 -12.67 -7.66
N LEU A 68 9.06 -12.25 -7.15
CA LEU A 68 9.28 -10.88 -6.69
C LEU A 68 9.02 -9.80 -7.76
N PRO A 69 9.60 -9.89 -8.98
CA PRO A 69 9.30 -8.94 -10.06
C PRO A 69 7.81 -8.90 -10.43
N LEU A 70 7.15 -10.07 -10.49
CA LEU A 70 5.72 -10.15 -10.84
C LEU A 70 4.83 -9.56 -9.76
N MET A 71 5.15 -9.81 -8.49
CA MET A 71 4.48 -9.21 -7.34
C MET A 71 4.62 -7.69 -7.36
N LEU A 72 5.82 -7.16 -7.65
CA LEU A 72 6.07 -5.72 -7.82
C LEU A 72 5.20 -5.14 -8.93
N LEU A 73 5.12 -5.81 -10.08
CA LEU A 73 4.24 -5.39 -11.18
C LEU A 73 2.77 -5.38 -10.75
N GLY A 74 2.32 -6.41 -10.02
CA GLY A 74 0.97 -6.45 -9.44
C GLY A 74 0.68 -5.26 -8.54
N ALA A 75 1.61 -4.96 -7.62
CA ALA A 75 1.49 -3.80 -6.73
C ALA A 75 1.41 -2.48 -7.50
N MET A 76 2.25 -2.30 -8.52
CA MET A 76 2.24 -1.11 -9.36
C MET A 76 0.92 -0.97 -10.12
N VAL A 77 0.45 -2.04 -10.77
CA VAL A 77 -0.81 -2.01 -11.54
C VAL A 77 -1.99 -1.66 -10.65
N VAL A 78 -2.12 -2.32 -9.48
CA VAL A 78 -3.24 -2.08 -8.56
C VAL A 78 -3.18 -0.68 -7.97
N SER A 79 -2.01 -0.25 -7.46
CA SER A 79 -1.87 1.09 -6.86
C SER A 79 -2.15 2.21 -7.87
N VAL A 80 -1.66 2.09 -9.11
CA VAL A 80 -1.94 3.07 -10.17
C VAL A 80 -3.41 3.05 -10.55
N ALA A 81 -4.02 1.88 -10.73
CA ALA A 81 -5.43 1.79 -11.07
C ALA A 81 -6.34 2.42 -10.00
N VAL A 82 -6.06 2.15 -8.72
CA VAL A 82 -6.80 2.73 -7.59
C VAL A 82 -6.56 4.23 -7.50
N ALA A 83 -5.31 4.70 -7.64
CA ALA A 83 -4.98 6.13 -7.59
C ALA A 83 -5.65 6.93 -8.71
N VAL A 84 -5.59 6.42 -9.95
CA VAL A 84 -6.23 7.05 -11.11
C VAL A 84 -7.76 7.00 -10.99
N GLY A 85 -8.31 5.89 -10.50
CA GLY A 85 -9.74 5.79 -10.20
C GLY A 85 -10.18 6.82 -9.17
N ALA A 86 -9.45 6.94 -8.06
CA ALA A 86 -9.69 7.94 -7.02
C ALA A 86 -9.61 9.37 -7.58
N GLU A 87 -8.58 9.68 -8.37
CA GLU A 87 -8.46 10.98 -9.02
C GLU A 87 -9.68 11.27 -9.91
N ARG A 88 -10.07 10.31 -10.75
CA ARG A 88 -11.12 10.52 -11.75
C ARG A 88 -12.53 10.59 -11.18
N PHE A 89 -12.85 9.74 -10.20
CA PHE A 89 -14.21 9.59 -9.68
C PHE A 89 -14.45 10.33 -8.37
N ALA A 90 -13.44 10.46 -7.51
CA ALA A 90 -13.59 11.11 -6.20
C ALA A 90 -13.10 12.56 -6.23
N TYR A 91 -11.87 12.82 -6.70
CA TYR A 91 -11.24 14.12 -6.54
C TYR A 91 -11.52 15.12 -7.67
N ARG A 92 -11.47 14.67 -8.94
CA ARG A 92 -11.65 15.53 -10.11
C ARG A 92 -13.00 16.27 -10.13
N PRO A 93 -14.14 15.67 -9.75
CA PRO A 93 -15.41 16.39 -9.68
C PRO A 93 -15.43 17.51 -8.63
N LEU A 94 -14.59 17.41 -7.60
CA LEU A 94 -14.57 18.33 -6.45
C LEU A 94 -13.54 19.45 -6.57
N ARG A 95 -12.87 19.59 -7.73
CA ARG A 95 -11.85 20.64 -7.93
C ARG A 95 -12.37 22.07 -7.78
N GLY A 96 -13.66 22.30 -8.04
CA GLY A 96 -14.32 23.60 -7.84
C GLY A 96 -15.06 23.75 -6.51
N ALA A 97 -15.03 22.73 -5.65
CA ALA A 97 -15.79 22.71 -4.40
C ALA A 97 -15.00 23.39 -3.25
N PRO A 98 -15.67 23.77 -2.15
CA PRO A 98 -15.00 24.25 -0.95
C PRO A 98 -13.97 23.25 -0.43
N ARG A 99 -12.85 23.73 0.14
CA ARG A 99 -11.70 22.91 0.58
C ARG A 99 -12.07 21.76 1.54
N LEU A 100 -13.18 21.88 2.27
CA LEU A 100 -13.68 20.83 3.16
C LEU A 100 -14.21 19.60 2.40
N ALA A 101 -14.80 19.78 1.22
CA ALA A 101 -15.41 18.67 0.48
C ALA A 101 -14.36 17.64 0.01
N PRO A 102 -13.23 18.01 -0.62
CA PRO A 102 -12.16 17.06 -0.94
C PRO A 102 -11.60 16.33 0.28
N LEU A 103 -11.53 16.99 1.44
CA LEU A 103 -11.04 16.38 2.68
C LEU A 103 -11.99 15.29 3.19
N ILE A 104 -13.29 15.57 3.24
CA ILE A 104 -14.31 14.58 3.61
C ILE A 104 -14.29 13.41 2.64
N THR A 105 -14.17 13.68 1.34
CA THR A 105 -14.07 12.65 0.31
C THR A 105 -12.81 11.80 0.47
N ALA A 106 -11.66 12.38 0.83
CA ALA A 106 -10.44 11.62 1.08
C ALA A 106 -10.60 10.66 2.27
N ILE A 107 -11.27 11.08 3.33
CA ILE A 107 -11.59 10.21 4.49
C ILE A 107 -12.55 9.10 4.08
N GLY A 108 -13.62 9.44 3.36
CA GLY A 108 -14.60 8.46 2.87
C GLY A 108 -13.96 7.42 1.94
N LEU A 109 -13.08 7.86 1.04
CA LEU A 109 -12.31 6.98 0.15
C LEU A 109 -11.37 6.08 0.94
N SER A 110 -10.66 6.61 1.94
CA SER A 110 -9.78 5.83 2.80
C SER A 110 -10.54 4.67 3.47
N LEU A 111 -11.68 4.98 4.10
CA LEU A 111 -12.53 3.96 4.71
C LEU A 111 -13.05 2.96 3.68
N ALA A 112 -13.49 3.42 2.50
CA ALA A 112 -13.99 2.55 1.45
C ALA A 112 -12.93 1.56 0.96
N LEU A 113 -11.70 2.03 0.71
CA LEU A 113 -10.58 1.18 0.29
C LEU A 113 -10.19 0.17 1.38
N GLN A 114 -10.15 0.61 2.64
CA GLN A 114 -9.90 -0.26 3.77
C GLN A 114 -10.94 -1.37 3.90
N GLN A 115 -12.23 -1.01 3.85
CA GLN A 115 -13.32 -2.00 3.91
C GLN A 115 -13.30 -2.93 2.70
N ALA A 116 -12.98 -2.42 1.51
CA ALA A 116 -12.86 -3.23 0.31
C ALA A 116 -11.79 -4.32 0.45
N VAL A 117 -10.59 -3.95 0.93
CA VAL A 117 -9.53 -4.93 1.20
C VAL A 117 -9.94 -5.92 2.27
N TRP A 118 -10.59 -5.48 3.35
CA TRP A 118 -11.05 -6.40 4.40
C TRP A 118 -12.12 -7.39 3.90
N ALA A 119 -12.97 -6.98 2.96
CA ALA A 119 -13.97 -7.84 2.36
C ALA A 119 -13.33 -8.92 1.46
N TRP A 120 -12.27 -8.57 0.72
CA TRP A 120 -11.56 -9.52 -0.15
C TRP A 120 -10.52 -10.37 0.56
N TYR A 121 -9.94 -9.88 1.65
CA TYR A 121 -8.86 -10.54 2.37
C TYR A 121 -9.24 -10.69 3.85
N PRO A 122 -9.86 -11.82 4.25
CA PRO A 122 -10.26 -12.07 5.64
C PRO A 122 -9.07 -12.05 6.60
N GLU A 123 -7.90 -12.47 6.14
CA GLU A 123 -6.65 -12.46 6.91
C GLU A 123 -5.91 -11.12 6.90
N ALA A 124 -6.46 -10.06 6.27
CA ALA A 124 -5.81 -8.75 6.22
C ALA A 124 -5.53 -8.14 7.60
N LYS A 125 -6.27 -8.57 8.62
CA LYS A 125 -6.09 -8.12 10.02
C LYS A 125 -5.04 -8.93 10.78
N SER A 126 -4.51 -9.99 10.18
CA SER A 126 -3.52 -10.84 10.84
C SER A 126 -2.17 -10.14 10.91
N ALA A 127 -1.64 -9.98 12.13
CA ALA A 127 -0.28 -9.52 12.33
C ALA A 127 0.68 -10.66 11.96
N ARG A 128 1.04 -10.76 10.68
CA ARG A 128 2.07 -11.69 10.22
C ARG A 128 3.43 -11.07 10.52
N THR A 129 4.14 -11.59 11.52
CA THR A 129 5.57 -11.30 11.67
C THR A 129 6.29 -11.92 10.47
N PHE A 130 7.18 -11.13 9.85
CA PHE A 130 7.97 -11.59 8.70
C PHE A 130 8.79 -12.84 9.07
N PRO A 131 9.15 -13.68 8.07
CA PRO A 131 9.89 -14.92 8.30
C PRO A 131 11.12 -14.67 9.17
N GLN A 132 11.21 -15.41 10.27
CA GLN A 132 12.38 -15.37 11.14
C GLN A 132 13.53 -16.02 10.37
N ILE A 133 14.72 -15.42 10.45
CA ILE A 133 15.92 -16.08 9.94
C ILE A 133 16.16 -17.30 10.84
N ASP A 134 16.12 -18.52 10.29
CA ASP A 134 16.33 -19.75 11.06
C ASP A 134 17.66 -19.66 11.85
N GLY A 135 17.56 -19.67 13.17
CA GLY A 135 18.68 -19.47 14.10
C GLY A 135 18.58 -18.26 15.05
N GLY A 136 17.42 -17.60 15.12
CA GLY A 136 17.05 -16.59 16.12
C GLY A 136 16.23 -17.20 17.25
#